data_AF-A0A2T0WF97-F1
#
_entry.id   AF-A0A2T0WF97-F1
#
_cell.length_a   1.000
_cell.length_b   1.000
_cell.length_c   1.000
_cell.angle_alpha   90.00
_cell.angle_beta   90.00
_cell.angle_gamma   90.00
#
_symmetry.space_group_name_H-M   'P 1'
#
loop_
_entity.id
_entity.type
_entity.pdbx_description
1 polymer ?
#
loop_
_entity_poly.entity_id
_entity_poly.type
_entity_poly.pdbx_seq_one_letter_code
_entity_poly.pdbx_strand_id
1 'polypeptide(L)' 'MLYWAVIFFVVALVAAVFGFGGIASASAGIAQILFFLFLVLFVVTLIARLVRG' A
#
# COMPACT_ATOMS: atom_id res chain seq x y z
N MET A 1 -13.11 12.38 -19.64
CA MET A 1 -12.03 11.67 -18.92
C MET A 1 -10.81 12.55 -18.68
N LEU A 2 -10.31 13.28 -19.69
CA LEU A 2 -9.18 14.21 -19.55
C LEU A 2 -9.37 15.29 -18.46
N TYR A 3 -10.58 15.85 -18.34
CA TYR A 3 -10.92 16.84 -17.30
C TYR A 3 -10.71 16.29 -15.88
N TRP A 4 -11.18 15.07 -15.62
CA TRP A 4 -10.98 14.40 -14.33
C TRP A 4 -9.51 14.09 -14.04
N ALA A 5 -8.75 13.65 -15.04
CA ALA A 5 -7.32 13.40 -14.89
C ALA A 5 -6.54 14.67 -14.51
N VAL A 6 -6.84 15.80 -15.14
CA VAL A 6 -6.23 17.10 -14.80
C VAL A 6 -6.61 17.56 -13.39
N ILE A 7 -7.86 17.36 -12.98
CA ILE A 7 -8.30 17.67 -11.61
C ILE A 7 -7.51 16.84 -10.58
N PHE A 8 -7.43 15.52 -10.77
CA PHE A 8 -6.69 14.64 -9.87
C PHE A 8 -5.19 14.97 -9.85
N PHE A 9 -4.63 15.39 -10.97
CA PHE A 9 -3.24 15.83 -11.06
C PHE A 9 -2.98 17.10 -10.23
N VAL A 10 -3.87 18.09 -10.29
CA VAL A 10 -3.77 19.31 -9.47
C VAL A 10 -3.94 18.97 -7.99
N VAL A 11 -4.90 18.12 -7.62
CA VAL A 11 -5.09 17.66 -6.23
C VAL A 11 -3.85 16.93 -5.72
N ALA A 12 -3.21 16.09 -6.53
CA ALA A 12 -1.99 15.38 -6.17
C ALA A 12 -0.80 16.35 -5.93
N LEU A 13 -0.65 17.38 -6.77
CA LEU A 13 0.37 18.41 -6.56
C LEU A 13 0.14 19.22 -5.29
N VAL A 14 -1.10 19.63 -5.06
CA VAL A 14 -1.51 20.31 -3.81
C VAL A 14 -1.19 19.41 -2.62
N ALA A 15 -1.61 18.15 -2.63
CA ALA A 15 -1.30 17.20 -1.56
C ALA A 15 0.22 17.01 -1.36
N ALA A 16 1.01 16.98 -2.43
CA ALA A 16 2.46 16.88 -2.33
C ALA A 16 3.08 18.11 -1.64
N VAL A 17 2.62 19.33 -1.96
CA VAL A 17 3.12 20.58 -1.37
C VAL A 17 2.64 20.76 0.08
N PHE A 18 1.40 20.39 0.40
CA PHE A 18 0.84 20.48 1.75
C PHE A 18 1.40 19.43 2.72
N GLY A 19 2.37 18.61 2.30
CA GLY A 19 3.12 17.75 3.21
C GLY A 19 2.43 16.43 3.55
N PHE A 20 1.53 15.93 2.68
CA PHE A 20 0.98 14.58 2.81
C PHE A 20 2.06 13.47 2.80
N GLY A 21 3.33 13.82 2.53
CA GLY A 21 4.48 12.94 2.76
C GLY A 21 4.61 12.41 4.20
N GLY A 22 4.14 13.16 5.22
CA GLY A 22 4.10 12.68 6.60
C GLY A 22 3.05 11.59 6.86
N ILE A 23 1.93 11.64 6.13
CA ILE A 23 0.92 10.57 6.16
C ILE A 23 1.43 9.39 5.32
N ALA A 24 2.08 9.65 4.19
CA ALA A 24 2.69 8.62 3.37
C ALA A 24 3.74 7.81 4.14
N SER A 25 4.54 8.44 5.01
CA SER A 25 5.52 7.74 5.85
C SER A 25 4.87 6.91 6.95
N ALA A 26 3.83 7.43 7.62
CA ALA A 26 3.06 6.67 8.61
C ALA A 26 2.35 5.47 7.96
N SER A 27 1.73 5.67 6.80
CA SER A 27 1.10 4.61 6.01
C SER A 27 2.12 3.58 5.50
N ALA A 28 3.34 4.00 5.13
CA ALA A 28 4.41 3.09 4.72
C ALA A 28 4.80 2.12 5.85
N GLY A 29 4.90 2.61 7.10
CA GLY A 29 5.17 1.75 8.26
C GLY A 29 4.08 0.70 8.47
N ILE A 30 2.81 1.10 8.39
CA ILE A 30 1.67 0.17 8.53
C ILE A 30 1.66 -0.85 7.38
N ALA A 31 1.92 -0.41 6.14
CA ALA A 31 1.99 -1.28 4.97
C ALA A 31 3.09 -2.33 5.10
N GLN A 32 4.27 -1.97 5.65
CA GLN A 32 5.34 -2.93 5.91
C GLN A 32 4.92 -4.02 6.89
N ILE A 33 4.26 -3.66 8.00
CA ILE A 33 3.78 -4.63 8.99
C ILE A 33 2.78 -5.61 8.35
N LEU A 34 1.81 -5.09 7.59
CA LEU A 34 0.82 -5.90 6.88
C LEU A 34 1.46 -6.82 5.83
N PHE A 35 2.48 -6.34 5.12
CA PHE A 35 3.22 -7.14 4.14
C PHE A 35 3.91 -8.34 4.80
N PHE A 36 4.60 -8.13 5.94
CA PHE A 36 5.21 -9.23 6.68
C PHE A 36 4.17 -10.21 7.24
N LEU A 37 3.07 -9.71 7.78
CA LEU A 37 1.97 -10.55 8.26
C LEU A 37 1.43 -11.43 7.13
N PHE A 38 1.18 -10.84 5.95
CA PHE A 38 0.72 -11.56 4.78
C PHE A 38 1.75 -12.60 4.32
N LEU A 39 3.04 -12.25 4.32
CA LEU A 39 4.12 -13.17 3.92
C LEU A 39 4.16 -14.38 4.86
N VAL A 40 4.07 -14.18 6.17
CA VAL A 40 4.02 -15.28 7.14
C VAL A 40 2.81 -16.19 6.89
N LEU A 41 1.60 -15.61 6.74
CA LEU A 41 0.40 -16.38 6.45
C LEU A 41 0.50 -17.10 5.10
N PHE A 42 1.08 -16.47 4.08
CA PHE A 42 1.32 -17.06 2.78
C PHE A 42 2.25 -18.27 2.89
N VAL A 43 3.35 -18.16 3.62
CA VAL A 43 4.27 -19.28 3.86
C VAL A 43 3.59 -20.41 4.63
N VAL A 44 2.84 -20.10 5.68
CA VAL A 44 2.09 -21.10 6.47
C VAL A 44 1.08 -21.83 5.59
N THR A 45 0.29 -21.11 4.79
CA THR A 45 -0.70 -21.70 3.89
C THR A 45 -0.06 -22.50 2.77
N LEU A 46 1.07 -22.04 2.22
CA LEU A 46 1.85 -22.75 1.21
C LEU A 46 2.38 -24.07 1.75
N ILE A 47 2.99 -24.06 2.95
CA ILE A 47 3.49 -25.28 3.61
C ILE A 47 2.32 -26.22 3.95
N ALA A 48 1.23 -25.70 4.52
CA ALA A 48 0.05 -26.50 4.84
C ALA A 48 -0.54 -27.18 3.60
N ARG A 49 -0.54 -26.48 2.45
CA ARG A 49 -0.99 -27.05 1.17
C ARG A 49 0.00 -28.08 0.61
N LEU A 50 1.30 -27.85 0.78
CA LEU A 50 2.35 -28.77 0.31
C LEU A 50 2.41 -30.07 1.14
N VAL A 51 2.06 -30.00 2.43
CA VAL A 51 2.01 -31.17 3.34
C VAL A 51 0.70 -31.96 3.23
N ARG A 52 -0.41 -31.31 2.88
CA ARG A 52 -1.72 -31.95 2.68
C ARG A 52 -1.98 -32.39 1.23
N GLY A 53 -1.06 -32.09 0.32
CA GLY A 53 -1.10 -32.48 -1.10
C GLY A 53 -0.36 -33.78 -1.36
#